data_AF-A0A7G3ZXY0-F1
#
_entry.id   AF-A0A7G3ZXY0-F1
#
_cell.length_a   1.000
_cell.length_b   1.000
_cell.length_c   1.000
_cell.angle_alpha   90.00
_cell.angle_beta   90.00
_cell.angle_gamma   90.00
#
_symmetry.space_group_name_H-M   'P 1'
#
loop_
_entity.id
_entity.type
_entity.pdbx_description
1 polymer ?
#
loop_
_entity_poly.entity_id
_entity_poly.type
_entity_poly.pdbx_seq_one_letter_code
_entity_poly.pdbx_strand_id
1 'polypeptide(L)'
;MELKMEVDVDEKEEKKSPSRTVTPLEKHMKYFGGNQPEGISYTSISQQNERLGDSWLAARSNAAIVSAAGGMKVSGCPFSIFKAKHAVGVLNHPQSTRIYNLDGTINEERWSELLDYAEENEETNKLVITEASFYQFLDACRQQETRSDTFGIGLKASNGEWSAFFDKFADTNAEGVRFVSIERLRKFYEDSHEVGEEVENRVSKTM
;
A
#
# COMPACT_ATOMS: atom_id res chain seq x y z
N MET A 1 56.92 28.52 37.09
CA MET A 1 55.60 28.16 37.64
C MET A 1 54.59 28.52 36.56
N GLU A 2 54.32 27.59 35.65
CA GLU A 2 53.40 27.79 34.53
C GLU A 2 52.21 26.86 34.73
N LEU A 3 51.03 27.46 34.78
CA LEU A 3 49.73 26.81 34.99
C LEU A 3 49.38 25.98 33.75
N LYS A 4 49.16 24.67 33.96
CA LYS A 4 48.45 23.83 32.98
C LYS A 4 46.95 24.12 33.12
N MET A 5 46.35 24.66 32.06
CA MET A 5 44.90 24.67 31.89
C MET A 5 44.45 23.27 31.46
N GLU A 6 43.73 22.58 32.33
CA GLU A 6 42.92 21.43 31.96
C GLU A 6 41.72 21.94 31.15
N VAL A 7 41.58 21.41 29.93
CA VAL A 7 40.40 21.63 29.09
C VAL A 7 39.50 20.44 29.34
N ASP A 8 38.45 20.65 30.13
CA ASP A 8 37.34 19.71 30.26
C ASP A 8 36.68 19.53 28.89
N VAL A 9 36.81 18.34 28.33
CA VAL A 9 36.09 17.93 27.13
C VAL A 9 34.68 17.57 27.59
N ASP A 10 33.75 18.52 27.43
CA ASP A 10 32.32 18.25 27.54
C ASP A 10 31.94 17.18 26.49
N GLU A 11 31.85 15.93 26.94
CA GLU A 11 31.18 14.85 26.22
C GLU A 11 29.70 15.24 26.05
N LYS A 12 29.39 15.89 24.93
CA LYS A 12 28.01 16.04 24.48
C LYS A 12 27.46 14.65 24.20
N GLU A 13 26.75 14.10 25.16
CA GLU A 13 25.82 12.99 24.94
C GLU A 13 24.88 13.39 23.79
N GLU A 14 25.11 12.82 22.61
CA GLU A 14 24.12 12.80 21.54
C GLU A 14 22.88 12.08 22.07
N LYS A 15 21.90 12.85 22.53
CA LYS A 15 20.54 12.37 22.74
C LYS A 15 20.04 11.81 21.41
N LYS A 16 20.21 10.50 21.20
CA LYS A 16 19.47 9.74 20.19
C LYS A 16 18.00 10.00 20.46
N SER A 17 17.40 10.84 19.60
CA SER A 17 15.97 11.05 19.60
C SER A 17 15.31 9.66 19.54
N PRO A 18 14.29 9.37 20.36
CA PRO A 18 13.62 8.07 20.31
C PRO A 18 13.20 7.83 18.86
N SER A 19 13.64 6.70 18.29
CA SER A 19 13.39 6.38 16.88
C SER A 19 11.88 6.41 16.68
N ARG A 20 11.39 7.38 15.90
CA ARG A 20 9.97 7.47 15.56
C ARG A 20 9.49 6.12 15.05
N THR A 21 8.44 5.56 15.67
CA THR A 21 7.81 4.32 15.21
C THR A 21 7.36 4.51 13.77
N VAL A 22 7.81 3.63 12.88
CA VAL A 22 7.41 3.63 11.47
C VAL A 22 5.97 3.13 11.37
N THR A 23 5.12 3.92 10.73
CA THR A 23 3.69 3.61 10.59
C THR A 23 3.45 2.53 9.53
N PRO A 24 2.32 1.80 9.59
CA PRO A 24 1.88 0.88 8.54
C PRO A 24 1.98 1.47 7.12
N LEU A 25 1.46 2.68 6.92
CA LEU A 25 1.55 3.35 5.63
C LEU A 25 2.99 3.62 5.20
N GLU A 26 3.88 3.99 6.12
CA GLU A 26 5.29 4.22 5.78
C GLU A 26 6.01 2.94 5.37
N LYS A 27 5.65 1.79 5.95
CA LYS A 27 6.15 0.48 5.53
C LYS A 27 5.65 0.13 4.13
N HIS A 28 4.35 0.27 3.89
CA HIS A 28 3.72 0.09 2.58
C HIS A 28 4.41 0.96 1.50
N MET A 29 4.60 2.25 1.80
CA MET A 29 5.27 3.18 0.89
C MET A 29 6.74 2.85 0.69
N LYS A 30 7.45 2.37 1.70
CA LYS A 30 8.85 1.97 1.56
C LYS A 30 8.99 0.79 0.60
N TYR A 31 8.08 -0.19 0.69
CA TYR A 31 8.08 -1.35 -0.18
C TYR A 31 7.82 -0.96 -1.65
N PHE A 32 6.73 -0.24 -1.94
CA PHE A 32 6.38 0.16 -3.32
C PHE A 32 7.19 1.37 -3.85
N GLY A 33 7.75 2.18 -2.95
CA GLY A 33 8.57 3.35 -3.26
C GLY A 33 10.07 3.06 -3.39
N GLY A 34 10.53 1.88 -2.96
CA GLY A 34 11.94 1.47 -3.02
C GLY A 34 12.84 2.24 -2.05
N ASN A 35 14.16 2.22 -2.30
CA ASN A 35 15.18 2.86 -1.44
C ASN A 35 15.22 4.39 -1.52
N GLN A 36 14.20 5.02 -2.12
CA GLN A 36 14.08 6.47 -2.19
C GLN A 36 13.53 6.97 -0.86
N PRO A 37 14.29 7.77 -0.08
CA PRO A 37 13.87 8.22 1.25
C PRO A 37 12.69 9.20 1.23
N GLU A 38 12.27 9.67 0.05
CA GLU A 38 11.37 10.82 -0.08
C GLU A 38 9.95 10.49 -0.59
N GLY A 39 9.68 9.27 -1.09
CA GLY A 39 8.31 8.90 -1.47
C GLY A 39 8.17 7.79 -2.51
N ILE A 40 6.92 7.54 -2.90
CA ILE A 40 6.57 6.61 -3.98
C ILE A 40 6.77 7.31 -5.32
N SER A 41 7.40 6.63 -6.28
CA SER A 41 7.56 7.10 -7.66
C SER A 41 7.07 6.05 -8.66
N TYR A 42 6.68 6.50 -9.86
CA TYR A 42 6.32 5.62 -10.97
C TYR A 42 7.41 4.57 -11.27
N THR A 43 8.68 4.98 -11.28
CA THR A 43 9.81 4.09 -11.53
C THR A 43 9.89 3.02 -10.46
N SER A 44 9.71 3.39 -9.20
CA SER A 44 9.72 2.45 -8.07
C SER A 44 8.57 1.45 -8.18
N ILE A 45 7.34 1.92 -8.44
CA ILE A 45 6.17 1.06 -8.59
C ILE A 45 6.34 0.13 -9.80
N SER A 46 6.87 0.64 -10.92
CA SER A 46 7.12 -0.17 -12.13
C SER A 46 8.13 -1.27 -11.83
N GLN A 47 9.28 -0.93 -11.25
CA GLN A 47 10.30 -1.91 -10.86
C GLN A 47 9.76 -2.94 -9.86
N GLN A 48 8.95 -2.50 -8.91
CA GLN A 48 8.34 -3.40 -7.94
C GLN A 48 7.35 -4.36 -8.60
N ASN A 49 6.53 -3.88 -9.53
CA ASN A 49 5.62 -4.74 -10.31
C ASN A 49 6.36 -5.74 -11.19
N GLU A 50 7.49 -5.36 -11.81
CA GLU A 50 8.35 -6.29 -12.55
C GLU A 50 8.89 -7.40 -11.63
N ARG A 51 9.30 -7.09 -10.39
CA ARG A 51 9.71 -8.10 -9.39
C ARG A 51 8.57 -9.01 -8.95
N LEU A 52 7.35 -8.49 -8.92
CA LEU A 52 6.14 -9.25 -8.64
C LEU A 52 5.67 -10.09 -9.85
N GLY A 53 6.44 -10.12 -10.95
CA GLY A 53 6.23 -11.00 -12.10
C GLY A 53 5.55 -10.35 -13.31
N ASP A 54 5.24 -9.05 -13.26
CA ASP A 54 4.68 -8.36 -14.42
C ASP A 54 5.71 -8.25 -15.56
N SER A 55 5.25 -8.38 -16.80
CA SER A 55 6.06 -7.96 -17.95
C SER A 55 6.34 -6.46 -17.91
N TRP A 56 7.41 -6.02 -18.59
CA TRP A 56 7.80 -4.61 -18.70
C TRP A 56 6.64 -3.66 -19.06
N LEU A 57 5.73 -4.09 -19.94
CA LEU A 57 4.58 -3.30 -20.36
C LEU A 57 3.46 -3.29 -19.30
N ALA A 58 3.16 -4.45 -18.72
CA ALA A 58 2.15 -4.60 -17.68
C ALA A 58 2.54 -3.81 -16.41
N ALA A 59 3.80 -3.88 -16.00
CA ALA A 59 4.31 -3.18 -14.83
C ALA A 59 4.15 -1.66 -14.94
N ARG A 60 4.40 -1.11 -16.13
CA ARG A 60 4.23 0.32 -16.44
C ARG A 60 2.77 0.74 -16.48
N SER A 61 1.92 -0.10 -17.06
CA SER A 61 0.48 0.12 -17.07
C SER A 61 -0.07 0.19 -15.64
N ASN A 62 0.30 -0.77 -14.79
CA ASN A 62 -0.12 -0.81 -13.39
C ASN A 62 0.41 0.39 -12.59
N ALA A 63 1.68 0.75 -12.78
CA ALA A 63 2.24 1.94 -12.14
C ALA A 63 1.53 3.23 -12.56
N ALA A 64 1.11 3.34 -13.83
CA ALA A 64 0.34 4.48 -14.32
C ALA A 64 -1.07 4.55 -13.72
N ILE A 65 -1.75 3.41 -13.57
CA ILE A 65 -3.08 3.32 -12.95
C ILE A 65 -3.04 3.78 -11.49
N VAL A 66 -2.11 3.24 -10.69
CA VAL A 66 -1.94 3.62 -9.28
C VAL A 66 -1.54 5.09 -9.15
N SER A 67 -0.66 5.59 -10.03
CA SER A 67 -0.26 7.00 -10.03
C SER A 67 -1.40 7.94 -10.44
N ALA A 68 -2.30 7.51 -11.33
CA ALA A 68 -3.49 8.25 -11.70
C ALA A 68 -4.55 8.24 -10.58
N ALA A 69 -4.66 7.16 -9.80
CA ALA A 69 -5.50 7.05 -8.60
C ALA A 69 -5.08 8.09 -7.55
N GLY A 70 -3.77 8.25 -7.38
CA GLY A 70 -3.19 9.12 -6.37
C GLY A 70 -3.28 10.63 -6.64
N GLY A 71 -3.93 11.08 -7.71
CA GLY A 71 -4.18 12.50 -7.85
C GLY A 71 -4.41 12.96 -9.28
N MET A 72 -5.67 13.22 -9.58
CA MET A 72 -6.03 14.29 -10.51
C MET A 72 -5.46 15.64 -10.04
N LYS A 73 -4.22 15.92 -10.44
CA LYS A 73 -3.83 17.18 -11.07
C LYS A 73 -2.83 16.83 -12.18
N VAL A 74 -3.36 16.48 -13.34
CA VAL A 74 -2.55 16.31 -14.55
C VAL A 74 -3.08 17.24 -15.62
N SER A 75 -2.77 18.53 -15.46
CA SER A 75 -2.43 19.37 -16.60
C SER A 75 -0.91 19.59 -16.52
N GLY A 76 -0.13 18.60 -16.98
CA GLY A 76 1.34 18.66 -17.05
C GLY A 76 2.13 17.62 -16.22
N CYS A 77 1.55 16.51 -15.77
CA CYS A 77 2.26 15.50 -14.96
C CYS A 77 2.83 14.35 -15.79
N PRO A 78 4.12 14.04 -15.59
CA PRO A 78 4.58 12.67 -15.73
C PRO A 78 5.31 12.07 -14.50
N PHE A 79 5.65 12.83 -13.43
CA PHE A 79 6.58 12.37 -12.37
C PHE A 79 6.50 13.14 -11.01
N SER A 80 5.75 12.72 -9.98
CA SER A 80 5.83 13.36 -8.65
C SER A 80 6.06 12.40 -7.49
N ILE A 81 7.03 12.72 -6.63
CA ILE A 81 7.34 12.08 -5.34
C ILE A 81 6.39 12.66 -4.27
N PHE A 82 5.77 11.81 -3.45
CA PHE A 82 4.94 12.27 -2.33
C PHE A 82 5.32 11.59 -1.00
N LYS A 83 5.23 12.34 0.11
CA LYS A 83 5.56 11.90 1.48
C LYS A 83 4.36 11.21 2.14
N ALA A 84 4.57 10.37 3.17
CA ALA A 84 3.50 9.61 3.84
C ALA A 84 2.29 10.44 4.29
N LYS A 85 2.51 11.57 4.94
CA LYS A 85 1.42 12.49 5.33
C LYS A 85 0.60 13.05 4.15
N HIS A 86 1.22 13.17 2.96
CA HIS A 86 0.52 13.59 1.74
C HIS A 86 -0.11 12.38 1.01
N ALA A 87 0.49 11.20 1.18
CA ALA A 87 0.00 9.94 0.63
C ALA A 87 -1.38 9.57 1.16
N VAL A 88 -1.68 9.84 2.44
CA VAL A 88 -3.01 9.48 2.99
C VAL A 88 -4.14 10.15 2.20
N GLY A 89 -4.04 11.45 1.89
CA GLY A 89 -5.09 12.15 1.13
C GLY A 89 -5.22 11.67 -0.32
N VAL A 90 -4.18 11.03 -0.83
CA VAL A 90 -4.01 10.48 -2.18
C VAL A 90 -4.52 9.03 -2.25
N LEU A 91 -4.16 8.19 -1.28
CA LEU A 91 -4.59 6.79 -1.15
C LEU A 91 -6.01 6.66 -0.60
N ASN A 92 -6.45 7.65 0.18
CA ASN A 92 -7.85 7.82 0.58
C ASN A 92 -8.58 8.74 -0.42
N HIS A 93 -8.33 8.56 -1.72
CA HIS A 93 -9.06 9.27 -2.74
C HIS A 93 -10.55 8.88 -2.70
N PRO A 94 -11.44 9.73 -3.26
CA PRO A 94 -12.82 9.33 -3.45
C PRO A 94 -12.84 8.03 -4.25
N GLN A 95 -13.47 6.99 -3.71
CA GLN A 95 -13.68 5.64 -4.22
C GLN A 95 -12.70 4.57 -3.71
N SER A 96 -11.90 4.85 -2.67
CA SER A 96 -10.97 3.89 -2.07
C SER A 96 -11.47 3.26 -0.74
N THR A 97 -10.71 2.32 -0.18
CA THR A 97 -11.07 1.60 1.05
C THR A 97 -10.99 2.46 2.32
N ARG A 98 -10.21 3.55 2.31
CA ARG A 98 -9.94 4.41 3.48
C ARG A 98 -9.37 3.68 4.70
N ILE A 99 -8.65 2.58 4.48
CA ILE A 99 -8.08 1.74 5.55
C ILE A 99 -6.98 2.44 6.36
N TYR A 100 -6.35 3.51 5.85
CA TYR A 100 -5.37 4.28 6.62
C TYR A 100 -5.98 5.53 7.28
N ASN A 101 -5.65 5.77 8.55
CA ASN A 101 -5.86 7.03 9.25
C ASN A 101 -4.92 8.14 8.74
N LEU A 102 -5.20 9.40 9.09
CA LEU A 102 -4.34 10.55 8.73
C LEU A 102 -2.92 10.46 9.28
N ASP A 103 -2.72 9.72 10.37
CA ASP A 103 -1.41 9.46 10.95
C ASP A 103 -0.68 8.25 10.32
N GLY A 104 -1.30 7.56 9.36
CA GLY A 104 -0.74 6.39 8.67
C GLY A 104 -0.96 5.06 9.40
N THR A 105 -1.68 5.03 10.52
CA THR A 105 -2.11 3.79 11.19
C THR A 105 -3.30 3.15 10.49
N ILE A 106 -3.61 1.89 10.81
CA ILE A 106 -4.83 1.24 10.32
C ILE A 106 -6.05 1.82 11.01
N ASN A 107 -7.07 2.15 10.22
CA ASN A 107 -8.39 2.49 10.68
C ASN A 107 -9.13 1.21 11.08
N GLU A 108 -9.14 0.89 12.37
CA GLU A 108 -9.77 -0.34 12.89
C GLU A 108 -11.29 -0.39 12.69
N GLU A 109 -11.97 0.76 12.69
CA GLU A 109 -13.41 0.82 12.39
C GLU A 109 -13.65 0.38 10.95
N ARG A 110 -12.91 0.95 10.01
CA ARG A 110 -12.99 0.59 8.59
C ARG A 110 -12.53 -0.85 8.32
N TRP A 111 -11.55 -1.33 9.07
CA TRP A 111 -11.13 -2.73 9.01
C TRP A 111 -12.26 -3.66 9.47
N SER A 112 -12.94 -3.33 10.57
CA SER A 112 -14.09 -4.10 11.06
C SER A 112 -15.24 -4.13 10.05
N GLU A 113 -15.54 -3.01 9.39
CA GLU A 113 -16.55 -2.96 8.31
C GLU A 113 -16.19 -3.89 7.14
N LEU A 114 -14.90 -4.04 6.80
CA LEU A 114 -14.45 -4.98 5.75
C LEU A 114 -14.72 -6.43 6.14
N LEU A 115 -14.60 -6.78 7.42
CA LEU A 115 -14.78 -8.16 7.89
C LEU A 115 -16.21 -8.67 7.69
N ASP A 116 -17.20 -7.79 7.60
CA ASP A 116 -18.59 -8.17 7.28
C ASP A 116 -18.75 -8.74 5.86
N TYR A 117 -17.75 -8.56 5.00
CA TYR A 117 -17.69 -9.10 3.63
C TYR A 117 -16.78 -10.34 3.52
N ALA A 118 -16.20 -10.78 4.63
CA ALA A 118 -15.40 -11.97 4.70
C ALA A 118 -16.30 -13.22 4.81
N GLU A 119 -15.85 -14.31 4.21
CA GLU A 119 -16.50 -15.62 4.31
C GLU A 119 -15.50 -16.67 4.78
N GLU A 120 -16.00 -17.77 5.34
CA GLU A 120 -15.15 -18.89 5.72
C GLU A 120 -14.83 -19.73 4.49
N ASN A 121 -13.53 -19.90 4.21
CA ASN A 121 -13.07 -20.80 3.16
C ASN A 121 -13.18 -22.25 3.64
N GLU A 122 -14.04 -23.03 2.99
CA GLU A 122 -14.37 -24.42 3.39
C GLU A 122 -13.15 -25.37 3.39
N GLU A 123 -12.14 -25.11 2.56
CA GLU A 123 -10.95 -25.97 2.47
C GLU A 123 -9.95 -25.71 3.60
N THR A 124 -9.84 -24.46 4.04
CA THR A 124 -8.81 -24.02 4.99
C THR A 124 -9.36 -23.66 6.37
N ASN A 125 -10.68 -23.56 6.54
CA ASN A 125 -11.37 -23.02 7.72
C ASN A 125 -10.83 -21.64 8.14
N LYS A 126 -10.39 -20.84 7.17
CA LYS A 126 -9.90 -19.48 7.39
C LYS A 126 -10.91 -18.48 6.86
N LEU A 127 -11.03 -17.34 7.53
CA LEU A 127 -11.73 -16.19 6.95
C LEU A 127 -10.94 -15.66 5.76
N VAL A 128 -11.62 -15.55 4.63
CA VAL A 128 -11.11 -15.01 3.37
C VAL A 128 -12.03 -13.91 2.88
N ILE A 129 -11.49 -13.05 2.01
CA ILE A 129 -12.28 -12.15 1.19
C ILE A 129 -12.03 -12.52 -0.26
N THR A 130 -13.11 -12.72 -1.02
CA THR A 130 -13.01 -12.94 -2.46
C THR A 130 -12.86 -11.60 -3.16
N GLU A 131 -12.34 -11.62 -4.38
CA GLU A 131 -12.32 -10.40 -5.20
C GLU A 131 -13.72 -9.79 -5.34
N ALA A 132 -14.75 -10.64 -5.54
CA ALA A 132 -16.13 -10.19 -5.67
C ALA A 132 -16.65 -9.51 -4.39
N SER A 133 -16.45 -10.11 -3.21
CA SER A 133 -16.92 -9.52 -1.95
C SER A 133 -16.10 -8.28 -1.56
N PHE A 134 -14.82 -8.22 -1.94
CA PHE A 134 -14.01 -7.01 -1.80
C PHE A 134 -14.56 -5.85 -2.64
N TYR A 135 -14.98 -6.10 -3.89
CA TYR A 135 -15.61 -5.06 -4.71
C TYR A 135 -16.96 -4.60 -4.15
N GLN A 136 -17.73 -5.48 -3.52
CA GLN A 136 -18.94 -5.08 -2.79
C GLN A 136 -18.62 -4.15 -1.62
N PHE A 137 -17.56 -4.44 -0.85
CA PHE A 137 -17.07 -3.54 0.20
C PHE A 137 -16.63 -2.18 -0.35
N LEU A 138 -15.92 -2.17 -1.49
CA LEU A 138 -15.56 -0.92 -2.17
C LEU A 138 -16.80 -0.13 -2.58
N ASP A 139 -17.81 -0.79 -3.17
CA ASP A 139 -19.06 -0.14 -3.55
C ASP A 139 -19.81 0.45 -2.35
N ALA A 140 -19.81 -0.24 -1.20
CA ALA A 140 -20.36 0.30 0.04
C ALA A 140 -19.59 1.53 0.53
N CYS A 141 -18.24 1.50 0.47
CA CYS A 141 -17.42 2.68 0.77
C CYS A 141 -17.80 3.87 -0.13
N ARG A 142 -17.98 3.63 -1.43
CA ARG A 142 -18.32 4.65 -2.43
C ARG A 142 -19.67 5.30 -2.19
N GLN A 143 -20.67 4.52 -1.78
CA GLN A 143 -22.00 5.04 -1.46
C GLN A 143 -21.99 6.02 -0.27
N GLN A 144 -21.02 5.90 0.63
CA GLN A 144 -20.85 6.79 1.77
C GLN A 144 -20.08 8.07 1.41
N GLU A 145 -19.55 8.19 0.19
CA GLU A 145 -18.76 9.34 -0.21
C GLU A 145 -19.61 10.50 -0.72
N THR A 146 -19.32 11.67 -0.16
CA THR A 146 -19.96 12.94 -0.55
C THR A 146 -19.18 13.70 -1.62
N ARG A 147 -17.98 13.24 -1.98
CA ARG A 147 -17.11 13.87 -2.98
C ARG A 147 -17.41 13.31 -4.38
N SER A 148 -17.63 14.19 -5.34
CA SER A 148 -17.93 13.80 -6.73
C SER A 148 -16.70 13.24 -7.46
N ASP A 149 -16.83 12.06 -8.05
CA ASP A 149 -15.91 11.52 -9.07
C ASP A 149 -16.50 11.74 -10.47
N THR A 150 -16.58 13.01 -10.89
CA THR A 150 -17.32 13.46 -12.08
C THR A 150 -16.92 12.73 -13.38
N PHE A 151 -15.70 12.20 -13.45
CA PHE A 151 -15.18 11.51 -14.63
C PHE A 151 -14.94 10.00 -14.42
N GLY A 152 -15.32 9.45 -13.25
CA GLY A 152 -15.09 8.05 -12.91
C GLY A 152 -13.60 7.69 -12.82
N ILE A 153 -12.73 8.67 -12.58
CA ILE A 153 -11.27 8.48 -12.60
C ILE A 153 -10.85 7.80 -11.30
N GLY A 154 -11.38 8.25 -10.16
CA GLY A 154 -11.13 7.61 -8.86
C GLY A 154 -11.62 6.16 -8.86
N LEU A 155 -12.82 5.92 -9.39
CA LEU A 155 -13.39 4.58 -9.52
C LEU A 155 -12.53 3.64 -10.36
N LYS A 156 -12.17 4.07 -11.58
CA LYS A 156 -11.33 3.26 -12.49
C LYS A 156 -9.97 2.95 -11.87
N ALA A 157 -9.38 3.92 -11.19
CA ALA A 157 -8.06 3.76 -10.62
C ALA A 157 -8.08 2.85 -9.39
N SER A 158 -9.07 2.99 -8.49
CA SER A 158 -9.30 2.06 -7.37
C SER A 158 -9.51 0.64 -7.87
N ASN A 159 -10.39 0.42 -8.84
CA ASN A 159 -10.64 -0.92 -9.36
C ASN A 159 -9.39 -1.53 -10.01
N GLY A 160 -8.63 -0.72 -10.76
CA GLY A 160 -7.39 -1.19 -11.37
C GLY A 160 -6.32 -1.56 -10.34
N GLU A 161 -6.17 -0.78 -9.27
CA GLU A 161 -5.25 -1.10 -8.16
C GLU A 161 -5.61 -2.42 -7.49
N TRP A 162 -6.89 -2.61 -7.15
CA TRP A 162 -7.34 -3.83 -6.48
C TRP A 162 -7.33 -5.05 -7.38
N SER A 163 -7.67 -4.91 -8.66
CA SER A 163 -7.49 -5.99 -9.64
C SER A 163 -6.03 -6.44 -9.69
N ALA A 164 -5.08 -5.49 -9.78
CA ALA A 164 -3.66 -5.79 -9.82
C ALA A 164 -3.15 -6.41 -8.49
N PHE A 165 -3.75 -6.04 -7.36
CA PHE A 165 -3.51 -6.71 -6.09
C PHE A 165 -3.95 -8.17 -6.13
N PHE A 166 -5.20 -8.45 -6.54
CA PHE A 166 -5.70 -9.83 -6.61
C PHE A 166 -4.94 -10.68 -7.64
N ASP A 167 -4.42 -10.10 -8.72
CA ASP A 167 -3.56 -10.82 -9.68
C ASP A 167 -2.28 -11.38 -9.03
N LYS A 168 -1.71 -10.67 -8.05
CA LYS A 168 -0.38 -10.94 -7.51
C LYS A 168 -0.40 -11.64 -6.16
N PHE A 169 -1.31 -11.21 -5.29
CA PHE A 169 -1.30 -11.54 -3.87
C PHE A 169 -2.39 -12.52 -3.46
N ALA A 170 -3.36 -12.79 -4.33
CA ALA A 170 -4.43 -13.74 -4.05
C ALA A 170 -4.03 -15.18 -4.38
N ASP A 171 -4.69 -16.11 -3.71
CA ASP A 171 -4.76 -17.49 -4.13
C ASP A 171 -5.95 -17.68 -5.09
N THR A 172 -5.99 -18.83 -5.76
CA THR A 172 -7.07 -19.17 -6.70
C THR A 172 -7.53 -20.59 -6.42
N ASN A 173 -8.84 -20.78 -6.20
CA ASN A 173 -9.41 -22.11 -5.98
C ASN A 173 -9.58 -22.89 -7.29
N ALA A 174 -10.10 -24.11 -7.20
CA ALA A 174 -10.31 -25.00 -8.36
C ALA A 174 -11.27 -24.39 -9.40
N GLU A 175 -12.20 -23.55 -8.96
CA GLU A 175 -13.20 -22.86 -9.79
C GLU A 175 -12.67 -21.56 -10.43
N GLY A 176 -11.42 -21.18 -10.16
CA GLY A 176 -10.83 -19.95 -10.68
C GLY A 176 -11.20 -18.69 -9.89
N VAL A 177 -11.83 -18.82 -8.73
CA VAL A 177 -12.16 -17.70 -7.85
C VAL A 177 -10.91 -17.26 -7.11
N ARG A 178 -10.60 -15.96 -7.21
CA ARG A 178 -9.50 -15.34 -6.48
C ARG A 178 -9.93 -14.91 -5.09
N PHE A 179 -9.12 -15.25 -4.10
CA PHE A 179 -9.38 -14.92 -2.71
C PHE A 179 -8.09 -14.66 -1.94
N VAL A 180 -8.21 -13.93 -0.85
CA VAL A 180 -7.10 -13.65 0.07
C VAL A 180 -7.57 -13.90 1.51
N SER A 181 -6.74 -14.54 2.32
CA SER A 181 -7.05 -14.66 3.75
C SER A 181 -7.05 -13.30 4.43
N ILE A 182 -7.93 -13.10 5.40
CA ILE A 182 -8.00 -11.84 6.16
C ILE A 182 -6.66 -11.53 6.85
N GLU A 183 -5.95 -12.56 7.33
CA GLU A 183 -4.60 -12.42 7.88
C GLU A 183 -3.62 -11.86 6.85
N ARG A 184 -3.60 -12.41 5.63
CA ARG A 184 -2.71 -11.95 4.55
C ARG A 184 -3.05 -10.52 4.13
N LEU A 185 -4.34 -10.21 3.98
CA LEU A 185 -4.78 -8.85 3.65
C LEU A 185 -4.38 -7.86 4.76
N ARG A 186 -4.51 -8.25 6.04
CA ARG A 186 -4.09 -7.41 7.17
C ARG A 186 -2.60 -7.13 7.12
N LYS A 187 -1.79 -8.19 6.97
CA LYS A 187 -0.34 -8.07 6.81
C LYS A 187 0.02 -7.19 5.62
N PHE A 188 -0.69 -7.29 4.50
CA PHE A 188 -0.46 -6.42 3.36
C PHE A 188 -0.60 -4.93 3.72
N TYR A 189 -1.61 -4.55 4.52
CA TYR A 189 -1.78 -3.16 4.95
C TYR A 189 -0.80 -2.74 6.06
N GLU A 190 -0.45 -3.65 6.96
CA GLU A 190 0.45 -3.38 8.09
C GLU A 190 1.92 -3.34 7.69
N ASP A 191 2.33 -4.23 6.80
CA ASP A 191 3.68 -4.40 6.30
C ASP A 191 3.70 -5.15 4.95
N SER A 192 3.51 -4.41 3.86
CA SER A 192 3.46 -5.01 2.51
C SER A 192 4.75 -5.70 2.09
N HIS A 193 5.86 -5.45 2.78
CA HIS A 193 7.14 -6.07 2.47
C HIS A 193 7.10 -7.58 2.70
N GLU A 194 6.51 -8.04 3.81
CA GLU A 194 6.44 -9.48 4.14
C GLU A 194 5.66 -10.25 3.07
N VAL A 195 4.45 -9.77 2.74
CA VAL A 195 3.58 -10.39 1.72
C VAL A 195 4.21 -10.26 0.32
N GLY A 196 4.90 -9.15 0.08
CA GLY A 196 5.64 -8.86 -1.13
C GLY A 196 6.78 -9.82 -1.43
N GLU A 197 7.69 -10.00 -0.48
CA GLU A 197 8.84 -10.91 -0.60
C GLU A 197 8.39 -12.35 -0.86
N GLU A 198 7.29 -12.79 -0.25
CA GLU A 198 6.73 -14.11 -0.52
C GLU A 198 6.39 -14.30 -2.01
N VAL A 199 5.74 -13.30 -2.62
CA VAL A 199 5.38 -13.34 -4.04
C VAL A 199 6.62 -13.26 -4.93
N GLU A 200 7.55 -12.35 -4.64
CA GLU A 200 8.83 -12.22 -5.38
C GLU A 200 9.61 -13.55 -5.38
N ASN A 201 9.65 -14.23 -4.24
CA ASN A 201 10.29 -15.54 -4.10
C ASN A 201 9.58 -16.63 -4.91
N ARG A 202 8.25 -16.61 -4.99
CA ARG A 202 7.47 -17.54 -5.81
C ARG A 202 7.72 -17.33 -7.30
N VAL A 203 7.75 -16.08 -7.74
CA VAL A 203 8.07 -15.70 -9.12
C VAL A 203 9.48 -16.13 -9.50
N SER A 204 10.46 -15.85 -8.64
CA SER A 204 11.87 -16.20 -8.87
C SER A 204 12.14 -17.71 -8.96
N LYS A 205 11.29 -18.54 -8.34
CA LYS A 205 11.38 -20.01 -8.43
C LYS A 205 10.73 -20.59 -9.68
N THR A 206 9.90 -19.81 -10.36
CA THR A 206 9.14 -20.22 -11.54
C THR A 206 9.83 -19.82 -12.85
N MET A 207 10.73 -18.83 -12.80
CA MET A 207 11.64 -18.46 -13.90
C MET A 207 12.90 -19.32 -13.91
#